data_AF-W6VWZ2-F1
#
_entry.id   AF-W6VWZ2-F1
#
_cell.length_a   1.000
_cell.length_b   1.000
_cell.length_c   1.000
_cell.angle_alpha   90.00
_cell.angle_beta   90.00
_cell.angle_gamma   90.00
#
_symmetry.space_group_name_H-M   'P 1'
#
loop_
_entity.id
_entity.type
_entity.pdbx_description
1 polymer ?
#
loop_
_entity_poly.entity_id
_entity_poly.type
_entity_poly.pdbx_seq_one_letter_code
_entity_poly.pdbx_strand_id
1 'polypeptide(L)'
;MRCEGLRLMSGDQRNSLDDKLAKTVAIVARLAAGESVEDIKAGPAPEYEPKPHELEAAQQFLGNPERLPKYWIVPHIEKLAFHHPRQEIALAVVMKAVGVTDQTMFEGLIGQITNALSKTQQPDIGELNTAIAMVAGVKPRDNLEAMLAFQMAAVHILSLRHTRAMVTSDTLEQLDLQERVVNKLMRTFTSQMEALRKHRNGGNQKVVVEHVHVHEGGQAIVGNVTHGGEGRKRRGAQFHEQGDLSISTGAAVLSHIEADKIPMPGAGGARQEGLPVSRGKSRSAKG
;
A
#
# COMPACT_ATOMS: atom_id res chain seq x y z
N MET A 1 44.68 15.26 -42.63
CA MET A 1 43.25 15.24 -43.00
C MET A 1 42.42 15.45 -41.74
N ARG A 2 41.70 16.57 -41.70
CA ARG A 2 40.48 16.92 -40.93
C ARG A 2 40.38 16.53 -39.45
N CYS A 3 40.75 17.48 -38.60
CA CYS A 3 39.98 17.78 -37.38
C CYS A 3 39.22 19.09 -37.63
N GLU A 4 37.95 19.01 -38.02
CA GLU A 4 37.05 20.16 -38.07
C GLU A 4 35.71 19.76 -37.44
N GLY A 5 35.19 20.60 -36.55
CA GLY A 5 33.75 20.70 -36.37
C GLY A 5 33.15 20.44 -34.99
N LEU A 6 33.83 20.71 -33.87
CA LEU A 6 33.10 21.02 -32.62
C LEU A 6 32.93 22.53 -32.51
N ARG A 7 31.98 23.06 -33.29
CA ARG A 7 31.59 24.47 -33.28
C ARG A 7 30.90 24.74 -31.94
N LEU A 8 31.65 25.29 -30.98
CA LEU A 8 31.11 25.85 -29.75
C LEU A 8 30.02 26.86 -30.14
N MET A 9 28.76 26.56 -29.81
CA MET A 9 27.65 27.49 -30.01
C MET A 9 28.01 28.82 -29.34
N SER A 10 28.06 29.89 -30.13
CA SER A 10 28.36 31.25 -29.70
C SER A 10 27.36 31.70 -28.62
N GLY A 11 27.82 32.43 -27.61
CA GLY A 11 26.99 32.86 -26.46
C GLY A 11 25.70 33.59 -26.82
N ASP A 12 25.68 34.27 -27.97
CA ASP A 12 24.51 34.96 -28.52
C ASP A 12 23.37 34.00 -28.94
N GLN A 13 23.71 32.82 -29.47
CA GLN A 13 22.71 31.81 -29.84
C GLN A 13 22.13 31.07 -28.64
N ARG A 14 22.90 30.90 -27.55
CA ARG A 14 22.40 30.31 -26.29
C ARG A 14 21.42 31.27 -25.61
N ASN A 15 21.78 32.55 -25.50
CA ASN A 15 20.89 33.58 -24.97
C ASN A 15 19.59 33.71 -25.79
N SER A 16 19.67 33.59 -27.13
CA SER A 16 18.48 33.59 -28.00
C SER A 16 17.59 32.36 -27.81
N LEU A 17 18.17 31.19 -27.53
CA LEU A 17 17.44 29.94 -27.33
C LEU A 17 16.79 29.90 -25.94
N ASP A 18 17.48 30.40 -24.93
CA ASP A 18 16.97 30.54 -23.55
C ASP A 18 15.79 31.54 -23.51
N ASP A 19 15.87 32.66 -24.22
CA ASP A 19 14.78 33.63 -24.34
C ASP A 19 13.55 33.06 -25.07
N LYS A 20 13.77 32.29 -26.14
CA LYS A 20 12.69 31.56 -26.84
C LYS A 20 12.05 30.49 -25.98
N LEU A 21 12.84 29.77 -25.20
CA LEU A 21 12.35 28.75 -24.27
C LEU A 21 11.51 29.41 -23.16
N ALA A 22 11.99 30.48 -22.56
CA ALA A 22 11.27 31.24 -21.53
C ALA A 22 9.91 31.75 -22.04
N LYS A 23 9.88 32.33 -23.25
CA LYS A 23 8.62 32.78 -23.90
C LYS A 23 7.66 31.63 -24.16
N THR A 24 8.17 30.47 -24.58
CA THR A 24 7.34 29.30 -24.86
C THR A 24 6.75 28.71 -23.57
N VAL A 25 7.55 28.61 -22.50
CA VAL A 25 7.08 28.19 -21.16
C VAL A 25 6.00 29.14 -20.65
N ALA A 26 6.16 30.45 -20.82
CA ALA A 26 5.16 31.44 -20.43
C ALA A 26 3.84 31.28 -21.20
N ILE A 27 3.89 31.06 -22.53
CA ILE A 27 2.70 30.80 -23.35
C ILE A 27 2.00 29.51 -22.90
N VAL A 28 2.76 28.43 -22.68
CA VAL A 28 2.21 27.15 -22.19
C VAL A 28 1.55 27.31 -20.83
N ALA A 29 2.15 28.06 -19.91
CA ALA A 29 1.58 28.33 -18.59
C ALA A 29 0.25 29.09 -18.69
N ARG A 30 0.14 30.09 -19.58
CA ARG A 30 -1.09 30.85 -19.80
C ARG A 30 -2.19 30.03 -20.46
N LEU A 31 -1.84 29.21 -21.46
CA LEU A 31 -2.77 28.23 -22.04
C LEU A 31 -3.27 27.23 -20.98
N ALA A 32 -2.38 26.76 -20.11
CA ALA A 32 -2.75 25.87 -19.00
C ALA A 32 -3.64 26.54 -17.94
N ALA A 33 -3.52 27.87 -17.78
CA ALA A 33 -4.42 28.67 -16.95
C ALA A 33 -5.79 28.93 -17.61
N GLY A 34 -6.01 28.45 -18.84
CA GLY A 34 -7.27 28.57 -19.57
C GLY A 34 -7.39 29.84 -20.42
N GLU A 35 -6.32 30.62 -20.59
CA GLU A 35 -6.33 31.79 -21.46
C GLU A 35 -6.41 31.39 -22.93
N SER A 36 -7.18 32.13 -23.72
CA SER A 36 -7.26 31.89 -25.16
C SER A 36 -5.98 32.36 -25.86
N VAL A 37 -5.74 31.83 -27.07
CA VAL A 37 -4.60 32.26 -27.91
C VAL A 37 -4.69 33.75 -28.27
N GLU A 38 -5.90 34.32 -28.27
CA GLU A 38 -6.16 35.73 -28.54
C GLU A 38 -5.78 36.61 -27.34
N ASP A 39 -6.13 36.21 -26.12
CA ASP A 39 -5.76 36.91 -24.89
C ASP A 39 -4.24 36.90 -24.65
N ILE A 40 -3.57 35.81 -25.02
CA ILE A 40 -2.12 35.68 -24.93
C ILE A 40 -1.41 36.66 -25.88
N LYS A 41 -1.99 36.89 -27.06
CA LYS A 41 -1.48 37.87 -28.03
C LYS A 41 -1.84 39.31 -27.64
N ALA A 42 -2.93 39.51 -26.91
CA ALA A 42 -3.45 40.83 -26.54
C ALA A 42 -2.59 41.56 -25.49
N GLY A 43 -1.77 40.85 -24.72
CA GLY A 43 -0.89 41.49 -23.75
C GLY A 43 -0.41 40.55 -22.66
N PRO A 44 0.29 41.06 -21.63
CA PRO A 44 0.70 40.28 -20.47
C PRO A 44 -0.53 39.78 -19.69
N ALA A 45 -0.36 38.64 -19.00
CA ALA A 45 -1.42 38.11 -18.14
C ALA A 45 -1.77 39.13 -17.04
N PRO A 46 -3.05 39.22 -16.63
CA PRO A 46 -3.41 40.02 -15.46
C PRO A 46 -2.69 39.49 -14.23
N GLU A 47 -2.23 40.40 -13.36
CA GLU A 47 -1.58 40.03 -12.11
C GLU A 47 -2.59 39.29 -11.21
N TYR A 48 -2.25 38.06 -10.80
CA TYR A 48 -3.10 37.23 -9.97
C TYR A 48 -2.79 37.46 -8.50
N GLU A 49 -3.76 38.00 -7.76
CA GLU A 49 -3.70 38.07 -6.30
C GLU A 49 -4.27 36.78 -5.69
N PRO A 50 -3.45 35.95 -5.01
CA PRO A 50 -3.93 34.72 -4.40
C PRO A 50 -4.99 35.00 -3.35
N LYS A 51 -6.08 34.24 -3.39
CA LYS A 51 -7.18 34.36 -2.41
C LYS A 51 -6.69 33.89 -1.03
N PRO A 52 -7.33 34.32 0.08
CA PRO A 52 -6.91 33.93 1.43
C PRO A 52 -6.78 32.41 1.65
N HIS A 53 -7.70 31.61 1.12
CA HIS A 53 -7.62 30.14 1.23
C HIS A 53 -6.48 29.52 0.40
N GLU A 54 -6.09 30.17 -0.71
CA GLU A 54 -4.97 29.72 -1.54
C GLU A 54 -3.64 30.08 -0.89
N LEU A 55 -3.55 31.23 -0.22
CA LEU A 55 -2.41 31.60 0.61
C LEU A 55 -2.24 30.60 1.76
N GLU A 56 -3.32 30.22 2.44
CA GLU A 56 -3.29 29.21 3.50
C GLU A 56 -2.82 27.85 2.96
N ALA A 57 -3.38 27.39 1.84
CA ALA A 57 -2.95 26.15 1.19
C ALA A 57 -1.48 26.21 0.75
N ALA A 58 -1.04 27.33 0.19
CA ALA A 58 0.35 27.56 -0.20
C ALA A 58 1.28 27.57 1.01
N GLN A 59 0.88 28.18 2.12
CA GLN A 59 1.63 28.15 3.38
C GLN A 59 1.75 26.74 3.93
N GLN A 60 0.68 25.93 3.90
CA GLN A 60 0.76 24.51 4.29
C GLN A 60 1.68 23.70 3.37
N PHE A 61 1.61 23.96 2.05
CA PHE A 61 2.43 23.27 1.05
C PHE A 61 3.92 23.65 1.13
N LEU A 62 4.23 24.93 1.29
CA LEU A 62 5.59 25.47 1.41
C LEU A 62 6.18 25.25 2.80
N GLY A 63 5.32 25.31 3.83
CA GLY A 63 5.67 25.11 5.23
C GLY A 63 5.96 23.66 5.60
N ASN A 64 5.75 22.70 4.69
CA ASN A 64 6.13 21.31 4.88
C ASN A 64 7.64 21.11 4.55
N PRO A 65 8.54 21.09 5.55
CA PRO A 65 9.99 21.02 5.33
C PRO A 65 10.44 19.60 4.96
N GLU A 66 9.55 18.61 5.05
CA GLU A 66 9.82 17.18 4.87
C GLU A 66 9.72 16.74 3.41
N ARG A 67 10.10 17.60 2.46
CA ARG A 67 10.24 17.15 1.06
C ARG A 67 11.36 16.13 1.00
N LEU A 68 10.97 14.87 0.85
CA LEU A 68 11.92 13.77 0.74
C LEU A 68 12.84 14.00 -0.46
N PRO A 69 14.15 13.78 -0.30
CA PRO A 69 15.07 13.70 -1.41
C PRO A 69 14.53 12.73 -2.46
N LYS A 70 14.40 13.22 -3.70
CA LYS A 70 13.89 12.41 -4.80
C LYS A 70 15.01 11.65 -5.46
N TYR A 71 14.75 10.40 -5.81
CA TYR A 71 15.60 9.66 -6.71
C TYR A 71 15.57 10.23 -8.12
N TRP A 72 16.69 10.11 -8.81
CA TRP A 72 16.85 10.33 -10.24
C TRP A 72 17.90 9.40 -10.81
N ILE A 73 17.84 9.22 -12.13
CA ILE A 73 18.90 8.57 -12.88
C ILE A 73 19.87 9.67 -13.30
N VAL A 74 21.13 9.54 -12.87
CA VAL A 74 22.17 10.46 -13.30
C VAL A 74 22.41 10.25 -14.80
N PRO A 75 22.29 11.30 -15.63
CA PRO A 75 22.51 11.19 -17.07
C PRO A 75 23.89 10.61 -17.38
N HIS A 76 23.99 9.81 -18.44
CA HIS A 76 25.22 9.21 -18.99
C HIS A 76 25.92 8.13 -18.16
N ILE A 77 25.60 7.98 -16.88
CA ILE A 77 26.14 6.91 -16.02
C ILE A 77 25.07 5.91 -15.55
N GLU A 78 23.80 6.17 -15.88
CA GLU A 78 22.61 5.33 -15.60
C GLU A 78 22.50 4.88 -14.13
N LYS A 79 23.09 5.66 -13.22
CA LYS A 79 23.15 5.35 -11.79
C LYS A 79 21.99 6.02 -11.08
N LEU A 80 21.31 5.25 -10.23
CA LEU A 80 20.31 5.77 -9.30
C LEU A 80 20.99 6.58 -8.20
N ALA A 81 20.59 7.83 -8.03
CA ALA A 81 21.08 8.75 -7.00
C ALA A 81 19.94 9.62 -6.47
N PHE A 82 20.17 10.40 -5.42
CA PHE A 82 19.25 11.42 -4.95
C PHE A 82 19.55 12.79 -5.58
N HIS A 83 18.52 13.58 -5.85
CA HIS A 83 18.65 15.03 -6.06
C HIS A 83 18.96 15.71 -4.72
N HIS A 84 20.23 15.62 -4.30
CA HIS A 84 20.71 16.26 -3.08
C HIS A 84 22.24 16.45 -3.15
N PRO A 85 22.80 17.56 -2.63
CA PRO A 85 24.24 17.80 -2.64
C PRO A 85 25.06 16.72 -1.91
N ARG A 86 24.47 16.08 -0.89
CA ARG A 86 25.10 15.05 -0.06
C ARG A 86 24.26 13.76 -0.04
N GLN A 87 24.73 12.71 -0.69
CA GLN A 87 23.94 11.49 -0.89
C GLN A 87 23.66 10.76 0.43
N GLU A 88 24.61 10.78 1.35
CA GLU A 88 24.51 10.17 2.68
C GLU A 88 23.44 10.83 3.56
N ILE A 89 23.30 12.15 3.47
CA ILE A 89 22.24 12.88 4.19
C ILE A 89 20.89 12.55 3.57
N ALA A 90 20.82 12.51 2.25
CA ALA A 90 19.57 12.17 1.56
C ALA A 90 19.10 10.76 1.91
N LEU A 91 20.01 9.80 1.89
CA LEU A 91 19.75 8.42 2.30
C LEU A 91 19.22 8.38 3.73
N ALA A 92 19.88 9.03 4.69
CA ALA A 92 19.45 9.05 6.09
C ALA A 92 18.05 9.67 6.28
N VAL A 93 17.73 10.74 5.54
CA VAL A 93 16.41 11.38 5.58
C VAL A 93 15.34 10.43 5.05
N VAL A 94 15.58 9.76 3.92
CA VAL A 94 14.60 8.81 3.34
C VAL A 94 14.45 7.59 4.23
N MET A 95 15.55 6.99 4.71
CA MET A 95 15.53 5.85 5.65
C MET A 95 14.71 6.16 6.90
N LYS A 96 14.93 7.33 7.50
CA LYS A 96 14.13 7.80 8.65
C LYS A 96 12.65 7.91 8.30
N ALA A 97 12.32 8.47 7.13
CA ALA A 97 10.94 8.68 6.72
C ALA A 97 10.19 7.37 6.46
N VAL A 98 10.87 6.35 5.91
CA VAL A 98 10.28 5.03 5.66
C VAL A 98 10.37 4.08 6.86
N GLY A 99 10.94 4.53 7.98
CA GLY A 99 11.04 3.76 9.22
C GLY A 99 12.03 2.58 9.16
N VAL A 100 13.05 2.65 8.30
CA VAL A 100 14.08 1.62 8.16
C VAL A 100 15.41 2.15 8.71
N THR A 101 16.05 1.36 9.57
CA THR A 101 17.33 1.73 10.20
C THR A 101 18.52 1.00 9.60
N ASP A 102 18.32 -0.21 9.09
CA ASP A 102 19.36 -1.00 8.45
C ASP A 102 19.49 -0.66 6.96
N GLN A 103 20.70 -0.28 6.53
CA GLN A 103 20.95 0.15 5.15
C GLN A 103 20.75 -1.00 4.15
N THR A 104 21.15 -2.23 4.50
CA THR A 104 21.02 -3.38 3.59
C THR A 104 19.55 -3.70 3.32
N MET A 105 18.73 -3.67 4.36
CA MET A 105 17.28 -3.83 4.26
C MET A 105 16.67 -2.71 3.43
N PHE A 106 17.09 -1.46 3.64
CA PHE A 106 16.61 -0.33 2.86
C PHE A 106 16.91 -0.51 1.36
N GLU A 107 18.15 -0.81 1.00
CA GLU A 107 18.57 -1.05 -0.39
C GLU A 107 17.79 -2.22 -1.02
N GLY A 108 17.58 -3.31 -0.27
CA GLY A 108 16.77 -4.45 -0.69
C GLY A 108 15.31 -4.07 -0.96
N LEU A 109 14.67 -3.31 -0.06
CA LEU A 109 13.28 -2.86 -0.23
C LEU A 109 13.11 -1.92 -1.42
N ILE A 110 14.04 -0.98 -1.60
CA ILE A 110 14.06 -0.09 -2.77
C ILE A 110 14.22 -0.90 -4.06
N GLY A 111 15.12 -1.88 -4.10
CA GLY A 111 15.30 -2.76 -5.25
C GLY A 111 14.04 -3.58 -5.56
N GLN A 112 13.41 -4.15 -4.54
CA GLN A 112 12.17 -4.94 -4.69
C GLN A 112 11.01 -4.10 -5.24
N ILE A 113 10.75 -2.92 -4.66
CA ILE A 113 9.63 -2.08 -5.12
C ILE A 113 9.90 -1.49 -6.50
N THR A 114 11.15 -1.13 -6.80
CA THR A 114 11.55 -0.67 -8.13
C THR A 114 11.25 -1.75 -9.17
N ASN A 115 11.69 -2.99 -8.92
CA ASN A 115 11.44 -4.10 -9.82
C ASN A 115 9.95 -4.43 -9.96
N ALA A 116 9.21 -4.45 -8.86
CA ALA A 116 7.77 -4.78 -8.86
C ALA A 116 6.92 -3.77 -9.63
N LEU A 117 7.31 -2.49 -9.63
CA LEU A 117 6.54 -1.42 -10.26
C LEU A 117 6.95 -1.16 -11.72
N SER A 118 8.20 -1.47 -12.09
CA SER A 118 8.73 -1.22 -13.43
C SER A 118 7.93 -1.95 -14.52
N LYS A 119 7.52 -1.20 -15.55
CA LYS A 119 6.79 -1.74 -16.72
C LYS A 119 7.73 -2.33 -17.76
N THR A 120 8.98 -1.86 -17.77
CA THR A 120 10.03 -2.27 -18.68
C THR A 120 11.23 -2.75 -17.87
N GLN A 121 12.32 -3.12 -18.55
CA GLN A 121 13.58 -3.47 -17.89
C GLN A 121 14.26 -2.26 -17.22
N GLN A 122 13.81 -1.04 -17.52
CA GLN A 122 14.33 0.19 -16.93
C GLN A 122 13.50 0.61 -15.70
N PRO A 123 14.15 1.07 -14.61
CA PRO A 123 13.47 1.62 -13.44
C PRO A 123 12.54 2.79 -13.79
N ASP A 124 11.26 2.70 -13.39
CA ASP A 124 10.37 3.86 -13.41
C ASP A 124 10.61 4.72 -12.15
N ILE A 125 11.43 5.76 -12.31
CA ILE A 125 11.80 6.68 -11.23
C ILE A 125 10.60 7.48 -10.71
N GLY A 126 9.62 7.76 -11.56
CA GLY A 126 8.40 8.46 -11.16
C GLY A 126 7.58 7.59 -10.21
N GLU A 127 7.36 6.33 -10.57
CA GLU A 127 6.66 5.37 -9.72
C GLU A 127 7.46 5.04 -8.45
N LEU A 128 8.79 4.92 -8.51
CA LEU A 128 9.63 4.73 -7.31
C LEU A 128 9.48 5.88 -6.31
N ASN A 129 9.62 7.13 -6.77
CA ASN A 129 9.47 8.30 -5.92
C ASN A 129 8.05 8.39 -5.33
N THR A 130 7.03 8.00 -6.12
CA THR A 130 5.64 7.96 -5.67
C THR A 130 5.46 6.90 -4.58
N ALA A 131 6.01 5.70 -4.76
CA ALA A 131 5.94 4.63 -3.77
C ALA A 131 6.63 5.01 -2.47
N ILE A 132 7.83 5.63 -2.52
CA ILE A 132 8.53 6.11 -1.32
C ILE A 132 7.71 7.16 -0.58
N ALA A 133 7.09 8.10 -1.31
CA ALA A 133 6.22 9.10 -0.71
C ALA A 133 4.99 8.47 -0.03
N MET A 134 4.38 7.45 -0.64
CA MET A 134 3.29 6.68 -0.03
C MET A 134 3.74 5.98 1.25
N VAL A 135 4.89 5.28 1.21
CA VAL A 135 5.46 4.58 2.37
C VAL A 135 5.74 5.57 3.51
N ALA A 136 6.38 6.70 3.21
CA ALA A 136 6.64 7.73 4.21
C ALA A 136 5.34 8.32 4.79
N GLY A 137 4.30 8.46 3.97
CA GLY A 137 2.96 8.90 4.41
C GLY A 137 2.31 7.96 5.42
N VAL A 138 2.62 6.66 5.40
CA VAL A 138 2.17 5.69 6.42
C VAL A 138 2.82 5.96 7.78
N LYS A 139 3.98 6.64 7.80
CA LYS A 139 4.84 6.90 8.96
C LYS A 139 5.20 5.61 9.71
N PRO A 140 5.92 4.66 9.08
CA PRO A 140 6.26 3.40 9.71
C PRO A 140 7.09 3.60 10.98
N ARG A 141 6.75 2.87 12.05
CA ARG A 141 7.42 2.99 13.37
C ARG A 141 8.55 1.98 13.57
N ASP A 142 8.54 0.91 12.79
CA ASP A 142 9.51 -0.19 12.85
C ASP A 142 9.67 -0.84 11.47
N ASN A 143 10.62 -1.78 11.38
CA ASN A 143 10.94 -2.48 10.14
C ASN A 143 9.76 -3.32 9.59
N LEU A 144 8.86 -3.84 10.44
CA LEU A 144 7.70 -4.62 9.99
C LEU A 144 6.62 -3.72 9.40
N GLU A 145 6.34 -2.57 10.04
CA GLU A 145 5.49 -1.53 9.47
C GLU A 145 6.06 -1.05 8.14
N ALA A 146 7.39 -0.91 8.02
CA ALA A 146 8.03 -0.50 6.78
C ALA A 146 7.77 -1.53 5.66
N MET A 147 8.04 -2.82 5.91
CA MET A 147 7.77 -3.89 4.96
C MET A 147 6.30 -3.91 4.51
N LEU A 148 5.37 -3.79 5.47
CA LEU A 148 3.95 -3.74 5.18
C LEU A 148 3.59 -2.50 4.35
N ALA A 149 4.15 -1.34 4.67
CA ALA A 149 3.93 -0.09 3.93
C ALA A 149 4.45 -0.17 2.48
N PHE A 150 5.63 -0.77 2.25
CA PHE A 150 6.14 -1.03 0.89
C PHE A 150 5.17 -1.93 0.11
N GLN A 151 4.66 -2.99 0.74
CA GLN A 151 3.66 -3.85 0.11
C GLN A 151 2.34 -3.12 -0.16
N MET A 152 1.87 -2.28 0.77
CA MET A 152 0.66 -1.46 0.59
C MET A 152 0.78 -0.49 -0.57
N ALA A 153 1.94 0.19 -0.71
CA ALA A 153 2.20 1.08 -1.85
C ALA A 153 2.15 0.31 -3.18
N ALA A 154 2.80 -0.86 -3.25
CA ALA A 154 2.77 -1.71 -4.43
C ALA A 154 1.34 -2.19 -4.77
N VAL A 155 0.59 -2.68 -3.77
CA VAL A 155 -0.82 -3.09 -3.93
C VAL A 155 -1.66 -1.94 -4.45
N HIS A 156 -1.51 -0.74 -3.91
CA HIS A 156 -2.27 0.44 -4.33
C HIS A 156 -1.99 0.80 -5.80
N ILE A 157 -0.70 0.91 -6.17
CA ILE A 157 -0.29 1.25 -7.54
C ILE A 157 -0.76 0.19 -8.54
N LEU A 158 -0.59 -1.10 -8.22
CA LEU A 158 -1.06 -2.19 -9.06
C LEU A 158 -2.58 -2.16 -9.20
N SER A 159 -3.32 -1.88 -8.12
CA SER A 159 -4.77 -1.79 -8.17
C SER A 159 -5.23 -0.72 -9.16
N LEU A 160 -4.68 0.50 -9.09
CA LEU A 160 -5.03 1.58 -10.02
C LEU A 160 -4.63 1.26 -11.47
N ARG A 161 -3.51 0.57 -11.67
CA ARG A 161 -3.09 0.09 -12.99
C ARG A 161 -4.07 -0.93 -13.58
N HIS A 162 -4.52 -1.89 -12.78
CA HIS A 162 -5.52 -2.87 -13.19
C HIS A 162 -6.91 -2.26 -13.35
N THR A 163 -7.28 -1.24 -12.56
CA THR A 163 -8.50 -0.46 -12.80
C THR A 163 -8.45 0.26 -14.14
N ARG A 164 -7.31 0.87 -14.50
CA ARG A 164 -7.15 1.46 -15.84
C ARG A 164 -7.30 0.40 -16.93
N ALA A 165 -6.65 -0.75 -16.78
CA ALA A 165 -6.76 -1.86 -17.73
C ALA A 165 -8.22 -2.31 -17.90
N MET A 166 -8.98 -2.39 -16.80
CA MET A 166 -10.41 -2.72 -16.79
C MET A 166 -11.24 -1.73 -17.62
N VAL A 167 -10.98 -0.41 -17.51
CA VAL A 167 -11.67 0.64 -18.27
C VAL A 167 -11.30 0.64 -19.76
N THR A 168 -10.10 0.15 -20.10
CA THR A 168 -9.59 0.09 -21.48
C THR A 168 -9.68 -1.29 -22.12
N SER A 169 -10.36 -2.26 -21.48
CA SER A 169 -10.49 -3.62 -22.00
C SER A 169 -11.43 -3.64 -23.22
N ASP A 170 -11.02 -4.31 -24.29
CA ASP A 170 -11.83 -4.47 -25.51
C ASP A 170 -12.73 -5.72 -25.47
N THR A 171 -12.43 -6.67 -24.57
CA THR A 171 -13.17 -7.94 -24.46
C THR A 171 -13.72 -8.17 -23.06
N LEU A 172 -14.84 -8.89 -22.98
CA LEU A 172 -15.47 -9.26 -21.71
C LEU A 172 -14.56 -10.16 -20.86
N GLU A 173 -13.82 -11.07 -21.48
CA GLU A 173 -12.88 -11.95 -20.77
C GLU A 173 -11.74 -11.17 -20.09
N GLN A 174 -11.20 -10.15 -20.77
CA GLN A 174 -10.20 -9.26 -20.18
C GLN A 174 -10.80 -8.45 -19.04
N LEU A 175 -12.01 -7.89 -19.25
CA LEU A 175 -12.73 -7.16 -18.21
C LEU A 175 -12.93 -8.01 -16.94
N ASP A 176 -13.44 -9.24 -17.08
CA ASP A 176 -13.67 -10.17 -15.98
C ASP A 176 -12.38 -10.61 -15.27
N LEU A 177 -11.27 -10.69 -16.00
CA LEU A 177 -9.97 -10.96 -15.40
C LEU A 177 -9.47 -9.75 -14.59
N GLN A 178 -9.54 -8.54 -15.15
CA GLN A 178 -9.09 -7.33 -14.44
C GLN A 178 -9.97 -7.04 -13.22
N GLU A 179 -11.29 -7.20 -13.33
CA GLU A 179 -12.24 -7.04 -12.22
C GLU A 179 -11.85 -7.90 -11.02
N ARG A 180 -11.56 -9.20 -11.25
CA ARG A 180 -11.18 -10.13 -10.20
C ARG A 180 -9.85 -9.76 -9.55
N VAL A 181 -8.88 -9.28 -10.34
CA VAL A 181 -7.58 -8.82 -9.82
C VAL A 181 -7.77 -7.57 -8.95
N VAL A 182 -8.49 -6.57 -9.45
CA VAL A 182 -8.77 -5.33 -8.72
C VAL A 182 -9.49 -5.65 -7.40
N ASN A 183 -10.54 -6.46 -7.42
CA ASN A 183 -11.27 -6.85 -6.21
C ASN A 183 -10.38 -7.52 -5.17
N LYS A 184 -9.47 -8.41 -5.58
CA LYS A 184 -8.52 -9.06 -4.66
C LYS A 184 -7.52 -8.07 -4.08
N LEU A 185 -6.95 -7.19 -4.90
CA LEU A 185 -5.99 -6.19 -4.44
C LEU A 185 -6.64 -5.18 -3.48
N MET A 186 -7.85 -4.70 -3.78
CA MET A 186 -8.58 -3.79 -2.90
C MET A 186 -8.94 -4.42 -1.56
N ARG A 187 -9.41 -5.68 -1.55
CA ARG A 187 -9.63 -6.42 -0.29
C ARG A 187 -8.33 -6.60 0.49
N THR A 188 -7.23 -6.90 -0.19
CA THR A 188 -5.90 -7.03 0.43
C THR A 188 -5.47 -5.71 1.08
N PHE A 189 -5.64 -4.58 0.38
CA PHE A 189 -5.31 -3.27 0.93
C PHE A 189 -6.09 -2.95 2.21
N THR A 190 -7.39 -3.25 2.24
CA THR A 190 -8.21 -3.10 3.45
C THR A 190 -7.71 -4.00 4.58
N SER A 191 -7.40 -5.26 4.30
CA SER A 191 -6.83 -6.17 5.31
C SER A 191 -5.46 -5.71 5.83
N GLN A 192 -4.61 -5.15 4.98
CA GLN A 192 -3.32 -4.57 5.39
C GLN A 192 -3.52 -3.35 6.30
N MET A 193 -4.51 -2.50 6.01
CA MET A 193 -4.85 -1.37 6.87
C MET A 193 -5.34 -1.84 8.25
N GLU A 194 -6.17 -2.89 8.30
CA GLU A 194 -6.59 -3.48 9.58
C GLU A 194 -5.41 -4.09 10.35
N ALA A 195 -4.53 -4.82 9.65
CA ALA A 195 -3.34 -5.41 10.25
C ALA A 195 -2.42 -4.34 10.85
N LEU A 196 -2.16 -3.25 10.12
CA LEU A 196 -1.37 -2.13 10.60
C LEU A 196 -2.03 -1.45 11.82
N ARG A 197 -3.35 -1.25 11.80
CA ARG A 197 -4.10 -0.70 12.94
C ARG A 197 -3.99 -1.59 14.18
N LYS A 198 -4.11 -2.92 14.02
CA LYS A 198 -3.98 -3.90 15.10
C LYS A 198 -2.55 -3.94 15.65
N HIS A 199 -1.55 -3.93 14.78
CA HIS A 199 -0.13 -3.85 15.16
C HIS A 199 0.15 -2.61 16.02
N ARG A 200 -0.35 -1.44 15.60
CA ARG A 200 -0.13 -0.17 16.30
C ARG A 200 -0.82 -0.04 17.64
N ASN A 201 -2.01 -0.62 17.78
CA ASN A 201 -2.82 -0.44 18.98
C ASN A 201 -2.59 -1.56 20.01
N GLY A 202 -1.83 -2.59 19.65
CA GLY A 202 -1.72 -3.83 20.42
C GLY A 202 -3.06 -4.56 20.44
N GLY A 203 -3.07 -5.88 20.25
CA GLY A 203 -4.29 -6.71 20.28
C GLY A 203 -4.95 -6.82 21.67
N ASN A 204 -5.06 -5.72 22.41
CA ASN A 204 -5.54 -5.65 23.77
C ASN A 204 -7.07 -5.80 23.79
N GLN A 205 -7.55 -7.04 23.64
CA GLN A 205 -8.80 -7.41 24.26
C GLN A 205 -8.55 -7.43 25.77
N LYS A 206 -8.84 -6.31 26.45
CA LYS A 206 -8.73 -6.19 27.89
C LYS A 206 -9.81 -7.06 28.54
N VAL A 207 -9.49 -8.32 28.83
CA VAL A 207 -10.33 -9.20 29.63
C VAL A 207 -10.17 -8.78 31.09
N VAL A 208 -11.17 -8.07 31.62
CA VAL A 208 -11.26 -7.79 33.06
C VAL A 208 -11.95 -8.98 33.71
N VAL A 209 -11.21 -9.75 34.51
CA VAL A 209 -11.78 -10.84 35.31
C VAL A 209 -12.40 -10.24 36.56
N GLU A 210 -13.71 -10.03 36.53
CA GLU A 210 -14.50 -9.72 37.71
C GLU A 210 -15.10 -11.02 38.26
N HIS A 211 -14.74 -11.38 39.50
CA HIS A 211 -15.28 -12.57 40.14
C HIS A 211 -16.70 -12.26 40.63
N VAL A 212 -17.71 -12.64 39.85
CA VAL A 212 -19.12 -12.54 40.25
C VAL A 212 -19.47 -13.76 41.11
N HIS A 213 -19.79 -13.54 42.38
CA HIS A 213 -20.35 -14.59 43.23
C HIS A 213 -21.82 -14.80 42.88
N VAL A 214 -22.13 -16.00 42.39
CA VAL A 214 -23.50 -16.44 42.18
C VAL A 214 -23.94 -17.19 43.43
N HIS A 215 -24.86 -16.59 44.18
CA HIS A 215 -25.46 -17.22 45.36
C HIS A 215 -26.37 -18.39 44.97
N GLU A 216 -26.65 -19.28 45.93
CA GLU A 216 -27.57 -20.40 45.75
C GLU A 216 -28.93 -19.91 45.22
N GLY A 217 -29.31 -20.35 44.01
CA GLY A 217 -30.52 -19.92 43.32
C GLY A 217 -30.35 -18.81 42.26
N GLY A 218 -29.15 -18.22 42.12
CA GLY A 218 -28.84 -17.29 41.01
C GLY A 218 -28.41 -18.03 39.74
N GLN A 219 -28.90 -17.59 38.57
CA GLN A 219 -28.39 -18.06 37.27
C GLN A 219 -27.72 -16.90 36.54
N ALA A 220 -26.43 -17.07 36.22
CA ALA A 220 -25.70 -16.13 35.38
C ALA A 220 -25.81 -16.56 33.92
N ILE A 221 -26.19 -15.63 33.04
CA ILE A 221 -26.19 -15.83 31.59
C ILE A 221 -24.85 -15.34 31.05
N VAL A 222 -24.10 -16.21 30.38
CA VAL A 222 -22.84 -15.85 29.71
C VAL A 222 -23.06 -15.86 28.20
N GLY A 223 -23.03 -14.69 27.57
CA GLY A 223 -23.22 -14.54 26.13
C GLY A 223 -23.68 -13.14 25.73
N ASN A 224 -23.75 -12.89 24.42
CA ASN A 224 -24.22 -11.60 23.87
C ASN A 224 -25.74 -11.49 24.08
N VAL A 225 -26.19 -10.76 25.11
CA VAL A 225 -27.62 -10.63 25.42
C VAL A 225 -28.22 -9.49 24.59
N THR A 226 -28.98 -9.84 23.55
CA THR A 226 -29.87 -8.89 22.86
C THR A 226 -31.23 -8.88 23.55
N HIS A 227 -31.58 -7.79 24.24
CA HIS A 227 -32.94 -7.61 24.79
C HIS A 227 -33.92 -7.36 23.65
N GLY A 228 -34.70 -8.39 23.29
CA GLY A 228 -35.92 -8.22 22.51
C GLY A 228 -36.96 -7.49 23.36
N GLY A 229 -37.24 -6.23 23.03
CA GLY A 229 -38.27 -5.45 23.71
C GLY A 229 -39.66 -6.02 23.42
N GLU A 230 -40.29 -6.63 24.42
CA GLU A 230 -41.70 -7.03 24.36
C GLU A 230 -42.53 -6.13 25.30
N GLY A 231 -43.22 -5.15 24.70
CA GLY A 231 -44.25 -4.34 25.35
C GLY A 231 -45.63 -5.00 25.19
N ARG A 232 -46.31 -5.24 26.31
CA ARG A 232 -47.58 -5.97 26.45
C ARG A 232 -48.78 -5.36 25.68
N LYS A 233 -49.51 -6.28 25.02
CA LYS A 233 -50.94 -6.36 24.66
C LYS A 233 -51.89 -5.25 25.13
N ARG A 234 -52.75 -4.77 24.20
CA ARG A 234 -54.23 -4.79 24.34
C ARG A 234 -54.93 -4.91 22.97
N ARG A 235 -56.10 -5.55 23.03
CA ARG A 235 -56.87 -6.23 21.97
C ARG A 235 -57.59 -5.30 20.98
N GLY A 236 -57.80 -5.78 19.76
CA GLY A 236 -58.83 -5.29 18.83
C GLY A 236 -58.78 -5.95 17.44
N ALA A 237 -59.54 -7.04 17.28
CA ALA A 237 -60.19 -7.58 16.06
C ALA A 237 -59.43 -7.70 14.71
N GLN A 238 -59.14 -8.96 14.30
CA GLN A 238 -59.63 -9.65 13.08
C GLN A 238 -58.78 -9.39 11.80
N PHE A 239 -58.38 -10.31 10.91
CA PHE A 239 -58.84 -11.63 10.43
C PHE A 239 -57.65 -12.52 9.93
N HIS A 240 -57.91 -13.84 9.84
CA HIS A 240 -57.38 -14.93 8.95
C HIS A 240 -56.26 -14.60 7.93
N GLU A 241 -55.30 -15.45 7.54
CA GLU A 241 -55.15 -16.91 7.57
C GLU A 241 -53.67 -17.31 7.30
N GLN A 242 -53.36 -18.58 7.50
CA GLN A 242 -52.03 -19.21 7.58
C GLN A 242 -51.22 -19.26 6.28
N GLY A 243 -49.89 -19.15 6.44
CA GLY A 243 -48.88 -19.58 5.49
C GLY A 243 -47.58 -19.92 6.23
N ASP A 244 -47.37 -21.20 6.45
CA ASP A 244 -46.21 -21.84 7.07
C ASP A 244 -44.86 -21.40 6.45
N LEU A 245 -43.95 -20.87 7.26
CA LEU A 245 -42.52 -20.79 6.98
C LEU A 245 -41.74 -21.22 8.22
N SER A 246 -41.99 -22.46 8.64
CA SER A 246 -41.02 -23.23 9.40
C SER A 246 -39.72 -23.34 8.58
N ILE A 247 -38.75 -22.45 8.86
CA ILE A 247 -37.38 -22.67 8.40
C ILE A 247 -36.81 -23.78 9.27
N SER A 248 -36.82 -24.97 8.67
CA SER A 248 -36.10 -26.17 9.05
C SER A 248 -34.72 -25.85 9.64
N THR A 249 -34.51 -26.30 10.86
CA THR A 249 -33.20 -26.45 11.50
C THR A 249 -32.39 -27.48 10.70
N GLY A 250 -31.74 -27.02 9.64
CA GLY A 250 -30.88 -27.82 8.78
C GLY A 250 -29.50 -28.05 9.41
N ALA A 251 -29.34 -29.23 9.99
CA ALA A 251 -28.12 -30.01 10.21
C ALA A 251 -26.98 -29.40 11.06
N ALA A 252 -26.95 -29.81 12.33
CA ALA A 252 -25.70 -30.01 13.05
C ALA A 252 -24.82 -30.99 12.26
N VAL A 253 -23.61 -30.56 11.91
CA VAL A 253 -22.60 -31.43 11.29
C VAL A 253 -22.19 -32.47 12.32
N LEU A 254 -22.48 -33.75 12.05
CA LEU A 254 -21.92 -34.88 12.75
C LEU A 254 -20.41 -34.90 12.51
N SER A 255 -19.61 -34.34 13.42
CA SER A 255 -18.20 -34.73 13.52
C SER A 255 -18.16 -36.14 14.11
N HIS A 256 -17.75 -37.13 13.31
CA HIS A 256 -17.27 -38.38 13.86
C HIS A 256 -16.12 -38.07 14.83
N ILE A 257 -16.37 -38.25 16.13
CA ILE A 257 -15.32 -38.30 17.14
C ILE A 257 -14.70 -39.69 17.00
N GLU A 258 -13.58 -39.76 16.30
CA GLU A 258 -12.75 -40.94 16.26
C GLU A 258 -12.21 -41.17 17.67
N ALA A 259 -12.61 -42.27 18.29
CA ALA A 259 -12.22 -42.65 19.64
C ALA A 259 -10.84 -43.29 19.64
N ASP A 260 -9.82 -42.58 19.16
CA ASP A 260 -8.41 -42.96 19.36
C ASP A 260 -7.78 -41.99 20.36
N LYS A 261 -7.96 -42.33 21.64
CA LYS A 261 -7.18 -41.73 22.73
C LYS A 261 -5.75 -42.24 22.65
N ILE A 262 -4.89 -41.57 21.91
CA ILE A 262 -3.44 -41.70 22.09
C ILE A 262 -3.05 -40.71 23.20
N PRO A 263 -2.57 -41.17 24.38
CA PRO A 263 -2.09 -40.27 25.40
C PRO A 263 -0.83 -39.54 24.92
N MET A 264 -0.83 -38.22 25.05
CA MET A 264 0.37 -37.38 24.86
C MET A 264 1.48 -37.81 25.84
N PRO A 265 2.69 -38.17 25.38
CA PRO A 265 3.79 -38.45 26.27
C PRO A 265 4.20 -37.16 27.01
N GLY A 266 4.05 -37.18 28.33
CA GLY A 266 4.50 -36.10 29.21
C GLY A 266 6.03 -35.94 29.20
N ALA A 267 6.48 -34.72 29.48
CA ALA A 267 7.89 -34.37 29.58
C ALA A 267 8.57 -35.13 30.73
N GLY A 268 9.21 -36.24 30.42
CA GLY A 268 10.06 -37.02 31.31
C GLY A 268 11.25 -37.56 30.52
N GLY A 269 12.45 -37.11 30.87
CA GLY A 269 13.68 -37.45 30.15
C GLY A 269 13.98 -38.95 30.15
N ALA A 270 13.94 -39.55 28.97
CA ALA A 270 14.61 -40.80 28.65
C ALA A 270 15.07 -40.77 27.19
N ARG A 271 16.38 -40.94 27.01
CA ARG A 271 17.14 -40.95 25.76
C ARG A 271 16.53 -41.97 24.78
N GLN A 272 15.96 -41.50 23.66
CA GLN A 272 15.52 -42.38 22.57
C GLN A 272 16.68 -42.61 21.59
N GLU A 273 16.97 -43.89 21.34
CA GLU A 273 17.92 -44.35 20.32
C GLU A 273 17.44 -43.95 18.91
N GLY A 274 18.37 -43.45 18.10
CA GLY A 274 18.08 -42.97 16.75
C GLY A 274 17.67 -44.09 15.79
N LEU A 275 16.67 -43.80 14.96
CA LEU A 275 16.23 -44.66 13.86
C LEU A 275 17.36 -44.83 12.82
N PRO A 276 17.56 -46.03 12.23
CA PRO A 276 18.62 -46.26 11.27
C PRO A 276 18.32 -45.58 9.93
N VAL A 277 19.26 -44.72 9.49
CA VAL A 277 19.24 -44.06 8.18
C VAL A 277 19.55 -45.07 7.08
N SER A 278 18.65 -45.20 6.09
CA SER A 278 18.85 -46.00 4.89
C SER A 278 19.93 -45.37 3.99
N ARG A 279 21.11 -46.00 3.93
CA ARG A 279 22.19 -45.64 3.01
C ARG A 279 21.79 -45.97 1.56
N GLY A 280 21.66 -44.94 0.73
CA GLY A 280 21.51 -45.08 -0.73
C GLY A 280 22.74 -45.72 -1.38
N LYS A 281 22.52 -46.59 -2.36
CA LYS A 281 23.55 -47.26 -3.16
C LYS A 281 24.47 -46.25 -3.86
N SER A 282 25.75 -46.25 -3.51
CA SER A 282 26.81 -45.59 -4.27
C SER A 282 26.96 -46.27 -5.64
N ARG A 283 26.86 -45.49 -6.72
CA ARG A 283 27.18 -45.94 -8.08
C ARG A 283 28.69 -46.17 -8.20
N SER A 284 29.05 -47.39 -8.59
CA SER A 284 30.39 -47.80 -8.98
C SER A 284 30.78 -47.12 -10.30
N ALA A 285 31.95 -46.50 -10.34
CA ALA A 285 32.62 -46.13 -11.59
C ALA A 285 33.84 -47.05 -11.76
N LYS A 286 33.77 -47.93 -12.75
CA LYS A 286 34.89 -48.69 -13.31
C LYS A 286 34.60 -48.85 -14.80
N GLY A 287 35.49 -48.31 -15.63
CA GLY A 287 35.37 -48.25 -17.09
C GLY A 287 35.87 -46.92 -17.58
#